data_AF-A0A5C6WYP3-F1
#
_entry.id   AF-A0A5C6WYP3-F1
#
_cell.length_a   1.000
_cell.length_b   1.000
_cell.length_c   1.000
_cell.angle_alpha   90.00
_cell.angle_beta   90.00
_cell.angle_gamma   90.00
#
_symmetry.space_group_name_H-M   'P 1'
#
loop_
_entity.id
_entity.type
_entity.pdbx_description
1 polymer ?
#
loop_
_entity_poly.entity_id
_entity_poly.type
_entity_poly.pdbx_seq_one_letter_code
_entity_poly.pdbx_strand_id
1 'polypeptide(L)'
;MIPPLNRAATCALSLAFFAMFATMTSACIFAVDTSSVDFDADTQNDGGDAGDVGEDATTCSPPSEQALCEQYELECGEYEVLDDCGQTRSIACGTCLLNDTCISGVCICQPESREEFCARNSAQCGITEGVDRCDNERRVFCGECGANEVCPPASEPEQAQLCQAEEVCSPACDAGESCIDEQCVCTSPSDEELCAEHIAEQPDAQACGELTMTDRCGVERSVDCGGCADEAQSCSTANLCCVPQSDEELCAQNQRECGTLDITDSCGERRVISCGGCGTQCCNSGVCEPRALGIFC
;
A
#
# COMPACT_ATOMS: atom_id res chain seq x y z
N MET A 1 33.87 53.33 -2.77
CA MET A 1 33.57 53.22 -1.32
C MET A 1 33.34 51.74 -1.02
N ILE A 2 34.08 51.21 -0.06
CA ILE A 2 34.03 49.86 0.57
C ILE A 2 33.22 50.03 1.89
N PRO A 3 32.57 49.04 2.60
CA PRO A 3 32.16 47.62 2.39
C PRO A 3 30.65 47.40 2.81
N PRO A 4 30.13 46.24 3.35
CA PRO A 4 30.55 44.83 3.35
C PRO A 4 29.52 43.75 2.91
N LEU A 5 30.11 42.66 2.38
CA LEU A 5 29.88 41.21 2.62
C LEU A 5 28.61 40.69 3.32
N ASN A 6 27.98 39.70 2.69
CA ASN A 6 27.47 38.50 3.36
C ASN A 6 27.69 37.24 2.49
N ARG A 7 28.18 36.17 3.12
CA ARG A 7 28.54 34.86 2.57
C ARG A 7 27.41 33.84 2.79
N ALA A 8 27.13 33.01 1.79
CA ALA A 8 26.75 31.58 1.89
C ALA A 8 26.71 31.02 0.45
N ALA A 9 27.76 30.34 -0.03
CA ALA A 9 28.01 28.90 0.11
C ALA A 9 26.99 28.02 -0.64
N THR A 10 27.09 27.99 -1.98
CA THR A 10 26.54 26.94 -2.84
C THR A 10 27.70 26.10 -3.39
N CYS A 11 27.77 24.84 -2.95
CA CYS A 11 28.67 23.84 -3.52
C CYS A 11 28.03 23.26 -4.78
N ALA A 12 28.54 23.64 -5.94
CA ALA A 12 28.37 22.91 -7.18
C ALA A 12 29.63 22.07 -7.40
N LEU A 13 29.49 20.78 -7.65
CA LEU A 13 30.55 20.00 -8.28
C LEU A 13 29.94 18.98 -9.21
N SER A 14 30.04 19.32 -10.49
CA SER A 14 29.75 18.50 -11.66
C SER A 14 30.62 17.25 -11.68
N LEU A 15 29.99 16.11 -11.96
CA LEU A 15 30.65 14.87 -12.34
C LEU A 15 30.89 14.88 -13.85
N ALA A 16 32.17 14.86 -14.25
CA ALA A 16 32.54 14.38 -15.57
C ALA A 16 33.98 13.84 -15.57
N PHE A 17 34.08 12.56 -15.94
CA PHE A 17 35.13 11.93 -16.74
C PHE A 17 36.46 11.41 -16.13
N PHE A 18 36.74 10.18 -16.58
CA PHE A 18 38.03 9.48 -16.78
C PHE A 18 38.70 8.70 -15.62
N ALA A 19 38.42 7.40 -15.63
CA ALA A 19 39.35 6.25 -15.59
C ALA A 19 40.77 6.43 -15.02
N MET A 20 41.14 5.58 -14.05
CA MET A 20 42.40 4.82 -14.09
C MET A 20 42.39 3.68 -13.08
N PHE A 21 42.67 2.47 -13.57
CA PHE A 21 43.12 1.32 -12.80
C PHE A 21 44.43 1.68 -12.06
N ALA A 22 44.48 1.50 -10.75
CA ALA A 22 45.74 1.32 -10.02
C ALA A 22 45.48 0.56 -8.71
N THR A 23 46.08 -0.61 -8.63
CA THR A 23 46.22 -1.47 -7.45
C THR A 23 46.92 -0.73 -6.31
N MET A 24 46.33 -0.70 -5.12
CA MET A 24 47.09 -0.43 -3.88
C MET A 24 46.73 -1.47 -2.82
N THR A 25 47.70 -2.35 -2.60
CA THR A 25 47.95 -3.07 -1.36
C THR A 25 47.90 -2.11 -0.17
N SER A 26 46.95 -2.28 0.73
CA SER A 26 46.89 -1.55 2.00
C SER A 26 47.34 -2.49 3.11
N ALA A 27 48.57 -2.28 3.57
CA ALA A 27 49.13 -2.91 4.75
C ALA A 27 48.52 -2.26 6.00
N CYS A 28 47.81 -3.04 6.81
CA CYS A 28 47.41 -2.63 8.15
C CYS A 28 48.63 -2.70 9.07
N ILE A 29 49.03 -1.54 9.58
CA ILE A 29 49.98 -1.38 10.67
C ILE A 29 49.21 -1.69 11.97
N PHE A 30 49.49 -2.83 12.60
CA PHE A 30 49.16 -3.06 14.00
C PHE A 30 50.44 -2.95 14.82
N ALA A 31 50.54 -1.88 15.60
CA ALA A 31 51.52 -1.75 16.66
C ALA A 31 51.09 -2.66 17.82
N VAL A 32 51.83 -3.75 18.05
CA VAL A 32 51.80 -4.51 19.30
C VAL A 32 53.02 -4.11 20.10
N ASP A 33 52.73 -3.57 21.28
CA ASP A 33 53.64 -3.16 22.33
C ASP A 33 54.33 -4.40 22.91
N THR A 34 55.59 -4.62 22.54
CA THR A 34 56.44 -5.65 23.14
C THR A 34 57.16 -5.03 24.33
N SER A 35 56.47 -4.93 25.46
CA SER A 35 57.14 -4.67 26.74
C SER A 35 57.93 -5.92 27.14
N SER A 36 59.25 -5.74 27.21
CA SER A 36 60.25 -6.69 27.66
C SER A 36 60.02 -7.05 29.12
N VAL A 37 59.75 -8.33 29.41
CA VAL A 37 59.89 -8.89 30.76
C VAL A 37 61.30 -9.44 30.91
N ASP A 38 62.02 -8.90 31.89
CA ASP A 38 63.39 -9.24 32.24
C ASP A 38 63.49 -10.71 32.69
N PHE A 39 64.41 -11.43 32.05
CA PHE A 39 64.75 -12.82 32.34
C PHE A 39 65.96 -12.83 33.28
N ASP A 40 65.72 -12.76 34.59
CA ASP A 40 66.75 -12.95 35.60
C ASP A 40 67.13 -14.43 35.66
N ALA A 41 68.33 -14.71 35.16
CA ALA A 41 68.99 -16.00 35.24
C ALA A 41 69.76 -16.10 36.56
N ASP A 42 69.12 -16.67 37.60
CA ASP A 42 69.84 -17.17 38.76
C ASP A 42 69.99 -18.69 38.68
N THR A 43 71.21 -19.10 38.38
CA THR A 43 71.65 -20.49 38.42
C THR A 43 72.24 -20.75 39.80
N GLN A 44 71.52 -21.47 40.68
CA GLN A 44 72.14 -22.15 41.83
C GLN A 44 71.60 -23.58 41.92
N ASN A 45 72.49 -24.50 41.56
CA ASN A 45 72.47 -25.89 42.01
C ASN A 45 72.79 -25.89 43.51
N ASP A 46 71.88 -26.39 44.32
CA ASP A 46 72.24 -27.05 45.57
C ASP A 46 71.34 -28.28 45.73
N GLY A 47 71.99 -29.44 45.80
CA GLY A 47 71.34 -30.73 45.91
C GLY A 47 70.91 -31.06 47.32
N GLY A 48 69.99 -32.01 47.39
CA GLY A 48 69.67 -32.76 48.61
C GLY A 48 68.34 -32.35 49.23
N ASP A 49 67.27 -33.03 48.82
CA ASP A 49 66.63 -33.92 49.76
C ASP A 49 65.94 -35.07 49.02
N ALA A 50 66.36 -36.29 49.38
CA ALA A 50 65.60 -37.49 49.14
C ALA A 50 64.51 -37.52 50.22
N GLY A 51 63.45 -36.75 49.99
CA GLY A 51 62.32 -36.64 50.88
C GLY A 51 61.04 -36.77 50.08
N ASP A 52 60.34 -37.88 50.33
CA ASP A 52 58.93 -38.09 49.96
C ASP A 52 58.66 -38.52 48.51
N VAL A 53 59.13 -39.73 48.19
CA VAL A 53 58.24 -40.68 47.48
C VAL A 53 57.10 -41.01 48.44
N GLY A 54 56.19 -40.06 48.59
CA GLY A 54 54.89 -40.25 49.20
C GLY A 54 54.04 -41.00 48.19
N GLU A 55 54.10 -42.33 48.29
CA GLU A 55 53.10 -43.25 47.78
C GLU A 55 51.69 -42.69 48.04
N ASP A 56 51.03 -42.13 47.03
CA ASP A 56 49.68 -42.54 46.65
C ASP A 56 49.22 -41.98 45.28
N ALA A 57 49.90 -42.36 44.19
CA ALA A 57 49.31 -42.27 42.85
C ALA A 57 48.53 -43.56 42.49
N THR A 58 48.15 -44.37 43.49
CA THR A 58 47.41 -45.62 43.27
C THR A 58 45.91 -45.39 43.05
N THR A 59 45.46 -44.13 43.10
CA THR A 59 44.06 -43.80 42.85
C THR A 59 43.97 -42.61 41.90
N CYS A 60 44.38 -42.80 40.64
CA CYS A 60 44.00 -41.83 39.61
C CYS A 60 42.47 -41.85 39.50
N SER A 61 41.82 -40.79 39.96
CA SER A 61 40.38 -40.62 39.85
C SER A 61 40.08 -40.19 38.42
N PRO A 62 39.52 -41.06 37.56
CA PRO A 62 39.31 -40.72 36.17
C PRO A 62 38.32 -39.56 36.06
N PRO A 63 38.56 -38.59 35.16
CA PRO A 63 37.62 -37.52 34.89
C PRO A 63 36.28 -38.10 34.39
N SER A 64 35.21 -37.34 34.61
CA SER A 64 33.90 -37.68 34.03
C SER A 64 33.96 -37.51 32.50
N GLU A 65 33.05 -38.16 31.78
CA GLU A 65 32.96 -38.00 30.32
C GLU A 65 32.69 -36.53 29.95
N GLN A 66 31.88 -35.82 30.73
CA GLN A 66 31.63 -34.39 30.54
C GLN A 66 32.92 -33.56 30.66
N ALA A 67 33.77 -33.86 31.65
CA ALA A 67 35.04 -33.16 31.82
C ALA A 67 36.01 -33.46 30.67
N LEU A 68 35.98 -34.68 30.13
CA LEU A 68 36.75 -35.04 28.94
C LEU A 68 36.22 -34.31 27.69
N CYS A 69 34.90 -34.22 27.51
CA CYS A 69 34.30 -33.46 26.42
C CYS A 69 34.70 -31.97 26.46
N GLU A 70 34.71 -31.36 27.65
CA GLU A 70 35.17 -29.99 27.85
C GLU A 70 36.68 -29.83 27.60
N GLN A 71 37.50 -30.79 28.05
CA GLN A 71 38.95 -30.79 27.85
C GLN A 71 39.34 -30.82 26.37
N TYR A 72 38.59 -31.57 25.56
CA TYR A 72 38.84 -31.75 24.13
C TYR A 72 37.99 -30.84 23.23
N GLU A 73 37.23 -29.91 23.83
CA GLU A 73 36.36 -28.96 23.12
C GLU A 73 35.34 -29.67 22.19
N LEU A 74 34.81 -30.81 22.64
CA LEU A 74 33.84 -31.64 21.92
C LEU A 74 32.43 -31.38 22.44
N GLU A 75 31.55 -30.86 21.57
CA GLU A 75 30.15 -30.55 21.87
C GLU A 75 29.21 -31.70 21.48
N CYS A 76 29.58 -32.48 20.47
CA CYS A 76 28.76 -33.53 19.87
C CYS A 76 29.62 -34.74 19.44
N GLY A 77 29.03 -35.94 19.35
CA GLY A 77 29.63 -37.12 18.71
C GLY A 77 30.36 -38.08 19.65
N GLU A 78 30.91 -39.16 19.06
CA GLU A 78 31.66 -40.20 19.77
C GLU A 78 33.15 -40.15 19.40
N TYR A 79 34.01 -40.19 20.42
CA TYR A 79 35.46 -40.04 20.27
C TYR A 79 36.23 -41.00 21.17
N GLU A 80 37.44 -41.37 20.75
CA GLU A 80 38.42 -42.04 21.60
C GLU A 80 39.48 -41.02 22.03
N VAL A 81 39.56 -40.75 23.33
CA VAL A 81 40.48 -39.78 23.90
C VAL A 81 41.36 -40.41 24.97
N LEU A 82 42.49 -39.79 25.27
CA LEU A 82 43.34 -40.18 26.38
C LEU A 82 42.94 -39.36 27.62
N ASP A 83 42.60 -40.03 28.72
CA ASP A 83 42.33 -39.32 29.97
C ASP A 83 43.62 -38.91 30.70
N ASP A 84 43.47 -38.10 31.75
CA ASP A 84 44.59 -37.63 32.59
C ASP A 84 45.29 -38.76 33.36
N CYS A 85 44.70 -39.96 33.39
CA CYS A 85 45.27 -41.18 33.95
C CYS A 85 46.07 -41.99 32.92
N GLY A 86 46.15 -41.54 31.67
CA GLY A 86 46.82 -42.23 30.57
C GLY A 86 46.04 -43.43 30.02
N GLN A 87 44.73 -43.53 30.27
CA GLN A 87 43.85 -44.56 29.71
C GLN A 87 43.08 -44.02 28.51
N THR A 88 43.02 -44.79 27.42
CA THR A 88 42.15 -44.46 26.28
C THR A 88 40.71 -44.79 26.63
N ARG A 89 39.81 -43.83 26.42
CA ARG A 89 38.38 -43.94 26.73
C ARG A 89 37.54 -43.53 25.53
N SER A 90 36.51 -44.33 25.26
CA SER A 90 35.42 -43.94 24.36
C SER A 90 34.46 -43.03 25.12
N ILE A 91 34.27 -41.82 24.64
CA ILE A 91 33.36 -40.83 25.23
C ILE A 91 32.30 -40.43 24.21
N ALA A 92 31.08 -40.16 24.69
CA ALA A 92 29.98 -39.62 23.89
C ALA A 92 29.68 -38.21 24.38
N CYS A 93 30.11 -37.22 23.61
CA CYS A 93 29.89 -35.82 23.91
C CYS A 93 28.59 -35.41 23.24
N GLY A 94 27.52 -35.16 24.00
CA GLY A 94 26.30 -34.52 23.53
C GLY A 94 25.66 -35.00 22.21
N THR A 95 24.68 -34.22 21.75
CA THR A 95 24.07 -34.34 20.42
C THR A 95 23.74 -32.93 19.96
N CYS A 96 23.89 -32.66 18.66
CA CYS A 96 23.50 -31.35 18.13
C CYS A 96 22.00 -31.11 18.26
N LEU A 97 21.64 -29.85 18.51
CA LEU A 97 20.25 -29.41 18.49
C LEU A 97 19.79 -29.28 17.04
N LEU A 98 18.47 -29.35 16.82
CA LEU A 98 17.86 -29.23 15.49
C LEU A 98 18.40 -30.31 14.51
N ASN A 99 18.45 -29.99 13.22
CA ASN A 99 18.97 -30.87 12.16
C ASN A 99 20.46 -30.57 11.86
N ASP A 100 21.21 -30.08 12.84
CA ASP A 100 22.61 -29.72 12.68
C ASP A 100 23.47 -30.99 12.58
N THR A 101 24.55 -30.89 11.82
CA THR A 101 25.46 -32.02 11.61
C THR A 101 26.65 -31.90 12.54
N CYS A 102 26.92 -32.96 13.30
CA CYS A 102 28.14 -33.06 14.08
C CYS A 102 29.33 -33.35 13.16
N ILE A 103 30.28 -32.41 13.06
CA ILE A 103 31.50 -32.57 12.28
C ILE A 103 32.68 -32.22 13.17
N SER A 104 33.54 -33.21 13.43
CA SER A 104 34.76 -33.04 14.23
C SER A 104 34.52 -32.43 15.61
N GLY A 105 33.47 -32.87 16.31
CA GLY A 105 33.15 -32.47 17.68
C GLY A 105 32.34 -31.19 17.76
N VAL A 106 32.07 -30.53 16.63
CA VAL A 106 31.38 -29.24 16.57
C VAL A 106 30.05 -29.40 15.83
N CYS A 107 29.01 -28.79 16.37
CA CYS A 107 27.72 -28.73 15.70
C CYS A 107 27.73 -27.68 14.60
N ILE A 108 27.61 -28.12 13.34
CA ILE A 108 27.54 -27.24 12.18
C ILE A 108 26.09 -27.13 11.74
N CYS A 109 25.57 -25.89 11.71
CA CYS A 109 24.20 -25.63 11.31
C CYS A 109 23.96 -26.03 9.85
N GLN A 110 22.90 -26.81 9.62
CA GLN A 110 22.49 -27.20 8.28
C GLN A 110 21.31 -26.35 7.81
N PRO A 111 21.46 -25.59 6.71
CA PRO A 111 20.40 -24.71 6.22
C PRO A 111 19.21 -25.53 5.74
N GLU A 112 18.00 -24.95 5.80
CA GLU A 112 16.82 -25.60 5.26
C GLU A 112 16.89 -25.88 3.75
N SER A 113 16.12 -26.87 3.32
CA SER A 113 15.86 -27.10 1.90
C SER A 113 15.18 -25.88 1.28
N ARG A 114 15.22 -25.81 -0.06
CA ARG A 114 14.52 -24.75 -0.81
C ARG A 114 13.03 -24.75 -0.50
N GLU A 115 12.42 -25.93 -0.47
CA GLU A 115 10.99 -26.12 -0.28
C GLU A 115 10.56 -25.62 1.12
N GLU A 116 11.34 -25.92 2.15
CA GLU A 116 11.13 -25.42 3.51
C GLU A 116 11.37 -23.90 3.62
N PHE A 117 12.40 -23.35 2.95
CA PHE A 117 12.68 -21.92 2.93
C PHE A 117 11.50 -21.15 2.31
N CYS A 118 11.02 -21.61 1.16
CA CYS A 118 9.90 -20.99 0.45
C CYS A 118 8.60 -21.11 1.23
N ALA A 119 8.33 -22.26 1.86
CA ALA A 119 7.16 -22.45 2.71
C ALA A 119 7.16 -21.51 3.93
N ARG A 120 8.31 -21.36 4.62
CA ARG A 120 8.44 -20.44 5.77
C ARG A 120 8.23 -18.98 5.38
N ASN A 121 8.70 -18.59 4.19
CA ASN A 121 8.53 -17.24 3.66
C ASN A 121 7.20 -17.05 2.90
N SER A 122 6.29 -18.03 2.94
CA SER A 122 5.00 -17.98 2.23
C SER A 122 5.12 -17.64 0.75
N ALA A 123 6.17 -18.12 0.09
CA ALA A 123 6.48 -17.85 -1.31
C ALA A 123 6.20 -19.09 -2.17
N GLN A 124 5.34 -18.92 -3.19
CA GLN A 124 5.01 -19.94 -4.19
C GLN A 124 5.68 -19.68 -5.54
N CYS A 125 6.14 -18.45 -5.78
CA CYS A 125 6.75 -18.04 -7.03
C CYS A 125 7.88 -17.02 -6.82
N GLY A 126 8.68 -16.80 -7.87
CA GLY A 126 9.66 -15.72 -7.91
C GLY A 126 10.93 -15.98 -7.08
N ILE A 127 11.72 -14.94 -6.91
CA ILE A 127 12.94 -14.95 -6.07
C ILE A 127 12.59 -14.37 -4.71
N THR A 128 12.84 -15.15 -3.66
CA THR A 128 12.70 -14.73 -2.27
C THR A 128 14.08 -14.52 -1.66
N GLU A 129 14.28 -13.37 -1.03
CA GLU A 129 15.48 -13.04 -0.27
C GLU A 129 15.16 -13.09 1.24
N GLY A 130 16.04 -13.69 2.05
CA GLY A 130 15.83 -13.78 3.49
C GLY A 130 16.91 -14.59 4.19
N VAL A 131 16.95 -14.51 5.52
CA VAL A 131 17.86 -15.31 6.36
C VAL A 131 17.32 -16.73 6.52
N ASP A 132 18.19 -17.74 6.45
CA ASP A 132 17.86 -19.12 6.78
C ASP A 132 17.88 -19.39 8.28
N ARG A 133 17.59 -20.62 8.71
CA ARG A 133 17.63 -21.03 10.13
C ARG A 133 19.03 -20.93 10.77
N CYS A 134 20.06 -20.79 9.95
CA CYS A 134 21.46 -20.68 10.35
C CYS A 134 21.95 -19.23 10.29
N ASP A 135 21.04 -18.26 10.23
CA ASP A 135 21.29 -16.82 10.11
C ASP A 135 22.10 -16.41 8.87
N ASN A 136 22.12 -17.24 7.81
CA ASN A 136 22.76 -16.87 6.54
C ASN A 136 21.75 -16.24 5.59
N GLU A 137 22.12 -15.12 4.97
CA GLU A 137 21.32 -14.50 3.91
C GLU A 137 21.29 -15.40 2.66
N ARG A 138 20.08 -15.65 2.14
CA ARG A 138 19.85 -16.48 0.96
C ARG A 138 18.96 -15.78 -0.05
N ARG A 139 19.19 -16.15 -1.30
CA ARG A 139 18.36 -15.86 -2.47
C ARG A 139 17.88 -17.17 -3.05
N VAL A 140 16.59 -17.43 -2.99
CA VAL A 140 16.01 -18.73 -3.36
C VAL A 140 14.88 -18.53 -4.35
N PHE A 141 14.89 -19.31 -5.43
CA PHE A 141 13.81 -19.30 -6.41
C PHE A 141 12.70 -20.26 -5.97
N CYS A 142 11.51 -19.74 -5.66
CA CYS A 142 10.41 -20.49 -5.07
C CYS A 142 9.42 -21.08 -6.08
N GLY A 143 9.50 -20.67 -7.35
CA GLY A 143 8.72 -21.27 -8.43
C GLY A 143 8.37 -20.30 -9.55
N GLU A 144 7.72 -20.84 -10.58
CA GLU A 144 7.03 -20.09 -11.63
C GLU A 144 5.52 -20.28 -11.46
N CYS A 145 4.75 -19.26 -11.83
CA CYS A 145 3.31 -19.35 -11.84
C CYS A 145 2.78 -20.10 -13.07
N GLY A 146 1.51 -20.54 -13.02
CA GLY A 146 0.85 -21.17 -14.16
C GLY A 146 0.68 -20.23 -15.35
N ALA A 147 0.23 -20.77 -16.49
CA ALA A 147 0.16 -20.04 -17.77
C ALA A 147 -0.72 -18.77 -17.77
N ASN A 148 -1.58 -18.57 -16.76
CA ASN A 148 -2.47 -17.41 -16.62
C ASN A 148 -2.33 -16.72 -15.24
N GLU A 149 -1.19 -16.92 -14.61
CA GLU A 149 -0.91 -16.38 -13.29
C GLU A 149 0.39 -15.58 -13.35
N VAL A 150 0.39 -14.43 -12.71
CA VAL A 150 1.58 -13.59 -12.58
C VAL A 150 2.11 -13.70 -11.17
N CYS A 151 3.44 -13.79 -11.08
CA CYS A 151 4.13 -13.61 -9.82
C CYS A 151 4.30 -12.09 -9.60
N PRO A 152 3.62 -11.49 -8.61
CA PRO A 152 3.74 -10.06 -8.35
C PRO A 152 5.20 -9.70 -7.98
N PRO A 153 5.65 -8.46 -8.23
CA PRO A 153 6.95 -8.01 -7.73
C PRO A 153 6.93 -7.98 -6.19
N ALA A 154 8.05 -8.36 -5.55
CA ALA A 154 8.21 -8.24 -4.10
C ALA A 154 8.29 -6.76 -3.73
N SER A 155 7.13 -6.16 -3.45
CA SER A 155 7.05 -4.71 -3.21
C SER A 155 7.34 -4.34 -1.75
N GLU A 156 7.29 -5.32 -0.82
CA GLU A 156 7.60 -5.17 0.61
C GLU A 156 8.20 -6.46 1.20
N PRO A 157 9.02 -6.36 2.28
CA PRO A 157 9.71 -7.52 2.88
C PRO A 157 8.80 -8.57 3.53
N GLU A 158 7.52 -8.26 3.75
CA GLU A 158 6.55 -9.18 4.38
C GLU A 158 5.47 -9.69 3.39
N GLN A 159 5.53 -9.30 2.11
CA GLN A 159 4.54 -9.75 1.14
C GLN A 159 4.78 -11.21 0.74
N ALA A 160 3.73 -12.02 0.88
CA ALA A 160 3.71 -13.39 0.41
C ALA A 160 3.77 -13.41 -1.13
N GLN A 161 4.76 -14.11 -1.68
CA GLN A 161 4.98 -14.24 -3.12
C GLN A 161 4.04 -15.30 -3.71
N LEU A 162 2.75 -15.00 -3.73
CA LEU A 162 1.70 -15.90 -4.21
C LEU A 162 1.40 -15.63 -5.69
N CYS A 163 1.15 -16.70 -6.46
CA CYS A 163 0.64 -16.58 -7.81
C CYS A 163 -0.77 -15.98 -7.77
N GLN A 164 -0.99 -14.95 -8.59
CA GLN A 164 -2.27 -14.29 -8.71
C GLN A 164 -2.77 -14.49 -10.14
N ALA A 165 -4.04 -14.89 -10.27
CA ALA A 165 -4.69 -14.92 -11.57
C ALA A 165 -4.70 -13.51 -12.17
N GLU A 166 -4.34 -13.39 -13.44
CA GLU A 166 -4.51 -12.13 -14.15
C GLU A 166 -5.99 -11.87 -14.40
N GLU A 167 -6.69 -11.17 -13.49
CA GLU A 167 -7.89 -10.44 -13.89
C GLU A 167 -7.45 -9.09 -14.45
N VAL A 168 -6.89 -9.10 -15.66
CA VAL A 168 -6.24 -7.94 -16.25
C VAL A 168 -6.88 -7.58 -17.58
N CYS A 169 -7.87 -6.68 -17.54
CA CYS A 169 -7.96 -5.71 -18.62
C CYS A 169 -6.77 -4.75 -18.43
N SER A 170 -5.89 -4.67 -19.43
CA SER A 170 -4.77 -3.71 -19.48
C SER A 170 -4.90 -2.82 -20.72
N PRO A 171 -5.12 -1.49 -20.55
CA PRO A 171 -5.23 -0.76 -19.30
C PRO A 171 -6.46 -1.16 -18.46
N ALA A 172 -6.41 -0.86 -17.16
CA ALA A 172 -7.58 -1.02 -16.29
C ALA A 172 -8.75 -0.23 -16.87
N CYS A 173 -9.95 -0.81 -16.81
CA CYS A 173 -11.15 -0.18 -17.37
C CYS A 173 -11.55 1.07 -16.58
N ASP A 174 -12.19 2.02 -17.28
CA ASP A 174 -12.63 3.27 -16.69
C ASP A 174 -13.89 3.06 -15.82
N ALA A 175 -14.23 4.07 -15.01
CA ALA A 175 -15.39 3.99 -14.12
C ALA A 175 -16.70 3.79 -14.91
N GLY A 176 -17.34 2.62 -14.72
CA GLY A 176 -18.54 2.23 -15.46
C GLY A 176 -18.33 1.15 -16.51
N GLU A 177 -17.12 0.63 -16.64
CA GLU A 177 -16.80 -0.47 -17.53
C GLU A 177 -16.54 -1.76 -16.74
N SER A 178 -16.93 -2.88 -17.33
CA SER A 178 -16.65 -4.22 -16.83
C SER A 178 -15.63 -4.88 -17.74
N CYS A 179 -14.66 -5.59 -17.17
CA CYS A 179 -13.73 -6.38 -17.95
C CYS A 179 -14.38 -7.71 -18.37
N ILE A 180 -14.58 -7.91 -19.67
CA ILE A 180 -15.14 -9.14 -20.24
C ILE A 180 -14.27 -9.53 -21.42
N ASP A 181 -13.71 -10.75 -21.40
CA ASP A 181 -12.83 -11.27 -22.47
C ASP A 181 -11.69 -10.30 -22.85
N GLU A 182 -10.97 -9.79 -21.83
CA GLU A 182 -9.85 -8.85 -21.97
C GLU A 182 -10.22 -7.50 -22.62
N GLN A 183 -11.51 -7.20 -22.75
CA GLN A 183 -12.02 -5.95 -23.29
C GLN A 183 -12.85 -5.22 -22.23
N CYS A 184 -12.62 -3.91 -22.14
CA CYS A 184 -13.47 -3.04 -21.36
C CYS A 184 -14.80 -2.86 -22.09
N VAL A 185 -15.87 -3.37 -21.48
CA VAL A 185 -17.23 -3.25 -21.99
C VAL A 185 -17.98 -2.28 -21.10
N CYS A 186 -18.50 -1.21 -21.70
CA CYS A 186 -19.29 -0.24 -20.96
C CYS A 186 -20.55 -0.88 -20.37
N THR A 187 -20.71 -0.71 -19.05
CA THR A 187 -21.89 -1.16 -18.32
C THR A 187 -22.89 -0.02 -18.35
N SER A 188 -23.97 -0.21 -19.11
CA SER A 188 -25.03 0.79 -19.22
C SER A 188 -25.60 1.10 -17.84
N PRO A 189 -25.67 2.39 -17.43
CA PRO A 189 -26.32 2.77 -16.18
C PRO A 189 -27.81 2.37 -16.20
N SER A 190 -28.36 2.13 -15.02
CA SER A 190 -29.78 1.92 -14.81
C SER A 190 -30.57 3.21 -15.03
N ASP A 191 -31.88 3.08 -15.25
CA ASP A 191 -32.76 4.25 -15.47
C ASP A 191 -32.80 5.15 -14.23
N GLU A 192 -32.71 4.58 -13.02
CA GLU A 192 -32.63 5.31 -11.76
C GLU A 192 -31.35 6.14 -11.65
N GLU A 193 -30.20 5.57 -12.05
CA GLU A 193 -28.93 6.28 -12.10
C GLU A 193 -28.98 7.41 -13.12
N LEU A 194 -29.54 7.18 -14.32
CA LEU A 194 -29.69 8.22 -15.35
C LEU A 194 -30.58 9.37 -14.86
N CYS A 195 -31.69 9.06 -14.19
CA CYS A 195 -32.54 10.08 -13.59
C CYS A 195 -31.84 10.86 -12.46
N ALA A 196 -30.99 10.20 -11.67
CA ALA A 196 -30.18 10.85 -10.64
C ALA A 196 -29.06 11.72 -11.22
N GLU A 197 -28.44 11.31 -12.32
CA GLU A 197 -27.39 12.07 -13.02
C GLU A 197 -27.93 13.40 -13.56
N HIS A 198 -29.16 13.43 -14.06
CA HIS A 198 -29.82 14.66 -14.54
C HIS A 198 -29.92 15.76 -13.48
N ILE A 199 -30.10 15.36 -12.22
CA ILE A 199 -30.23 16.28 -11.08
C ILE A 199 -28.94 16.43 -10.28
N ALA A 200 -27.81 15.89 -10.74
CA ALA A 200 -26.56 15.90 -9.97
C ALA A 200 -26.10 17.31 -9.57
N GLU A 201 -26.45 18.34 -10.35
CA GLU A 201 -26.15 19.74 -10.04
C GLU A 201 -27.23 20.45 -9.19
N GLN A 202 -28.35 19.77 -8.89
CA GLN A 202 -29.50 20.29 -8.17
C GLN A 202 -29.97 19.32 -7.08
N PRO A 203 -29.31 19.32 -5.90
CA PRO A 203 -29.57 18.34 -4.84
C PRO A 203 -30.98 18.40 -4.24
N ASP A 204 -31.68 19.52 -4.41
CA ASP A 204 -33.07 19.71 -3.96
C ASP A 204 -34.11 19.50 -5.07
N ALA A 205 -33.68 19.12 -6.29
CA ALA A 205 -34.57 18.87 -7.41
C ALA A 205 -34.82 17.37 -7.60
N GLN A 206 -36.02 17.04 -8.09
CA GLN A 206 -36.39 15.68 -8.46
C GLN A 206 -36.59 15.62 -9.98
N ALA A 207 -35.97 14.63 -10.64
CA ALA A 207 -36.21 14.37 -12.05
C ALA A 207 -37.64 13.84 -12.27
N CYS A 208 -38.24 14.16 -13.41
CA CYS A 208 -39.59 13.71 -13.75
C CYS A 208 -39.81 13.61 -15.26
N GLY A 209 -40.85 12.85 -15.62
CA GLY A 209 -41.30 12.68 -16.99
C GLY A 209 -40.31 11.92 -17.88
N GLU A 210 -40.54 11.99 -19.18
CA GLU A 210 -39.69 11.35 -20.18
C GLU A 210 -38.44 12.20 -20.44
N LEU A 211 -37.28 11.63 -20.15
CA LEU A 211 -35.99 12.26 -20.27
C LEU A 211 -35.16 11.53 -21.35
N THR A 212 -34.74 12.27 -22.37
CA THR A 212 -33.87 11.75 -23.42
C THR A 212 -32.45 12.25 -23.20
N MET A 213 -31.50 11.32 -23.01
CA MET A 213 -30.09 11.65 -22.83
C MET A 213 -29.19 10.60 -23.49
N THR A 214 -27.94 10.97 -23.72
CA THR A 214 -26.88 10.03 -24.09
C THR A 214 -26.22 9.55 -22.81
N ASP A 215 -26.23 8.24 -22.56
CA ASP A 215 -25.56 7.67 -21.40
C ASP A 215 -24.03 7.77 -21.53
N ARG A 216 -23.30 7.46 -20.44
CA ARG A 216 -21.83 7.42 -20.45
C ARG A 216 -21.24 6.40 -21.43
N CYS A 217 -22.04 5.47 -21.97
CA CYS A 217 -21.62 4.52 -23.01
C CYS A 217 -21.82 5.08 -24.43
N GLY A 218 -22.33 6.31 -24.57
CA GLY A 218 -22.60 6.94 -25.87
C GLY A 218 -23.91 6.50 -26.50
N VAL A 219 -24.80 5.81 -25.77
CA VAL A 219 -26.08 5.34 -26.27
C VAL A 219 -27.18 6.34 -25.92
N GLU A 220 -27.92 6.80 -26.93
CA GLU A 220 -29.12 7.63 -26.71
C GLU A 220 -30.25 6.77 -26.15
N ARG A 221 -30.82 7.20 -25.02
CA ARG A 221 -31.89 6.50 -24.32
C ARG A 221 -32.97 7.48 -23.90
N SER A 222 -34.21 7.00 -23.92
CA SER A 222 -35.36 7.68 -23.31
C SER A 222 -35.76 6.91 -22.06
N VAL A 223 -35.71 7.57 -20.91
CA VAL A 223 -36.03 7.02 -19.58
C VAL A 223 -37.18 7.80 -18.96
N ASP A 224 -38.08 7.11 -18.26
CA ASP A 224 -39.17 7.75 -17.52
C ASP A 224 -38.76 7.89 -16.06
N CYS A 225 -38.50 9.13 -15.63
CA CYS A 225 -38.12 9.46 -14.25
C CYS A 225 -39.33 9.55 -13.31
N GLY A 226 -40.53 9.22 -13.79
CA GLY A 226 -41.75 9.18 -13.01
C GLY A 226 -42.38 10.54 -12.77
N GLY A 227 -43.26 10.62 -11.77
CA GLY A 227 -43.98 11.83 -11.39
C GLY A 227 -43.34 12.54 -10.20
N CYS A 228 -43.74 13.79 -9.98
CA CYS A 228 -43.34 14.55 -8.81
C CYS A 228 -43.99 13.99 -7.54
N ALA A 229 -43.22 14.00 -6.44
CA ALA A 229 -43.68 13.46 -5.16
C ALA A 229 -44.81 14.30 -4.54
N ASP A 230 -44.78 15.62 -4.75
CA ASP A 230 -45.78 16.54 -4.25
C ASP A 230 -46.83 16.87 -5.33
N GLU A 231 -48.12 16.78 -4.98
CA GLU A 231 -49.25 17.11 -5.86
C GLU A 231 -49.28 18.59 -6.30
N ALA A 232 -48.56 19.46 -5.59
CA ALA A 232 -48.43 20.88 -5.93
C ALA A 232 -47.31 21.14 -6.95
N GLN A 233 -46.47 20.14 -7.24
CA GLN A 233 -45.40 20.24 -8.23
C GLN A 233 -45.89 19.73 -9.57
N SER A 234 -45.45 20.41 -10.63
CA SER A 234 -45.57 19.93 -12.00
C SER A 234 -44.21 19.56 -12.55
N CYS A 235 -44.20 18.64 -13.51
CA CYS A 235 -42.99 18.35 -14.24
C CYS A 235 -42.72 19.46 -15.26
N SER A 236 -41.63 20.20 -15.06
CA SER A 236 -41.23 21.29 -15.95
C SER A 236 -40.74 20.78 -17.31
N THR A 237 -40.57 21.70 -18.27
CA THR A 237 -39.91 21.41 -19.55
C THR A 237 -38.44 21.03 -19.42
N ALA A 238 -37.84 21.21 -18.25
CA ALA A 238 -36.48 20.78 -17.94
C ALA A 238 -36.43 19.37 -17.33
N ASN A 239 -37.56 18.63 -17.30
CA ASN A 239 -37.68 17.32 -16.64
C ASN A 239 -37.36 17.39 -15.13
N LEU A 240 -37.70 18.53 -14.52
CA LEU A 240 -37.50 18.78 -13.09
C LEU A 240 -38.83 19.11 -12.43
N CYS A 241 -39.06 18.55 -11.26
CA CYS A 241 -40.21 18.91 -10.44
C CYS A 241 -40.09 20.34 -9.94
N CYS A 242 -41.12 21.13 -10.22
CA CYS A 242 -41.14 22.55 -9.93
C CYS A 242 -42.52 22.97 -9.44
N VAL A 243 -42.57 23.92 -8.50
CA VAL A 243 -43.82 24.54 -8.06
C VAL A 243 -44.06 25.80 -8.90
N PRO A 244 -45.08 25.84 -9.77
CA PRO A 244 -45.37 27.01 -10.57
C PRO A 244 -45.93 28.14 -9.71
N GLN A 245 -45.61 29.38 -10.08
CA GLN A 245 -46.17 30.57 -9.45
C GLN A 245 -47.69 30.63 -9.67
N SER A 246 -48.43 31.13 -8.68
CA SER A 246 -49.85 31.43 -8.82
C SER A 246 -50.09 32.58 -9.81
N ASP A 247 -51.31 32.65 -10.34
CA ASP A 247 -51.71 33.71 -11.27
C ASP A 247 -51.59 35.09 -10.60
N GLU A 248 -51.95 35.19 -9.32
CA GLU A 248 -51.80 36.42 -8.52
C GLU A 248 -50.34 36.85 -8.39
N GLU A 249 -49.42 35.92 -8.13
CA GLU A 249 -47.99 36.21 -8.03
C GLU A 249 -47.40 36.66 -9.36
N LEU A 250 -47.76 35.98 -10.46
CA LEU A 250 -47.33 36.36 -11.80
C LEU A 250 -47.84 37.76 -12.19
N CYS A 251 -49.10 38.07 -11.88
CA CYS A 251 -49.68 39.39 -12.13
C CYS A 251 -49.03 40.48 -11.27
N ALA A 252 -48.80 40.22 -9.98
CA ALA A 252 -48.13 41.15 -9.08
C ALA A 252 -46.67 41.42 -9.49
N GLN A 253 -45.91 40.37 -9.84
CA GLN A 253 -44.53 40.47 -10.29
C GLN A 253 -44.41 41.29 -11.58
N ASN A 254 -45.42 41.20 -12.46
CA ASN A 254 -45.49 41.93 -13.72
C ASN A 254 -46.25 43.26 -13.62
N GLN A 255 -46.61 43.69 -12.41
CA GLN A 255 -47.32 44.95 -12.14
C GLN A 255 -48.59 45.11 -12.99
N ARG A 256 -49.34 44.02 -13.17
CA ARG A 256 -50.62 44.00 -13.90
C ARG A 256 -51.79 43.79 -12.96
N GLU A 257 -52.77 44.67 -13.05
CA GLU A 257 -54.01 44.67 -12.26
C GLU A 257 -55.25 44.27 -13.08
N CYS A 258 -55.16 44.30 -14.42
CA CYS A 258 -56.21 43.77 -15.29
C CYS A 258 -55.68 43.43 -16.69
N GLY A 259 -56.45 42.64 -17.46
CA GLY A 259 -56.09 42.20 -18.82
C GLY A 259 -55.43 40.82 -18.86
N THR A 260 -55.03 40.38 -20.06
CA THR A 260 -54.36 39.07 -20.29
C THR A 260 -52.84 39.23 -20.28
N LEU A 261 -52.15 38.29 -19.65
CA LEU A 261 -50.70 38.20 -19.59
C LEU A 261 -50.24 36.87 -20.20
N ASP A 262 -49.41 36.92 -21.25
CA ASP A 262 -48.69 35.77 -21.81
C ASP A 262 -47.26 35.80 -21.24
N ILE A 263 -46.94 34.82 -20.40
CA ILE A 263 -45.67 34.75 -19.67
C ILE A 263 -45.20 33.30 -19.51
N THR A 264 -43.90 33.12 -19.40
CA THR A 264 -43.30 31.85 -18.96
C THR A 264 -43.11 31.88 -17.45
N ASP A 265 -43.67 30.92 -16.74
CA ASP A 265 -43.53 30.84 -15.29
C ASP A 265 -42.13 30.39 -14.85
N SER A 266 -41.89 30.32 -13.54
CA SER A 266 -40.62 29.87 -12.95
C SER A 266 -40.25 28.42 -13.32
N CYS A 267 -41.21 27.62 -13.79
CA CYS A 267 -41.02 26.24 -14.22
C CYS A 267 -40.82 26.12 -15.73
N GLY A 268 -40.72 27.24 -16.47
CA GLY A 268 -40.49 27.24 -17.91
C GLY A 268 -41.74 26.98 -18.75
N GLU A 269 -42.92 26.85 -18.12
CA GLU A 269 -44.17 26.64 -18.85
C GLU A 269 -44.76 27.97 -19.32
N ARG A 270 -45.15 28.05 -20.61
CA ARG A 270 -45.83 29.23 -21.15
C ARG A 270 -47.30 29.21 -20.74
N ARG A 271 -47.75 30.27 -20.09
CA ARG A 271 -49.10 30.43 -19.56
C ARG A 271 -49.73 31.73 -20.05
N VAL A 272 -51.03 31.66 -20.37
CA VAL A 272 -51.85 32.84 -20.66
C VAL A 272 -52.85 33.00 -19.53
N ILE A 273 -52.59 33.96 -18.64
CA ILE A 273 -53.40 34.19 -17.43
C ILE A 273 -54.16 35.52 -17.54
N SER A 274 -55.23 35.67 -16.76
CA SER A 274 -55.97 36.92 -16.67
C SER A 274 -55.73 37.57 -15.31
N CYS A 275 -55.12 38.76 -15.32
CA CYS A 275 -54.81 39.52 -14.11
C CYS A 275 -56.03 40.25 -13.52
N GLY A 276 -57.23 39.83 -13.88
CA GLY A 276 -58.48 40.43 -13.42
C GLY A 276 -59.05 41.48 -14.36
N GLY A 277 -60.04 42.21 -13.85
CA GLY A 277 -60.82 43.19 -14.58
C GLY A 277 -60.93 44.50 -13.81
N CYS A 278 -60.87 45.60 -14.55
CA CYS A 278 -60.84 46.95 -14.02
C CYS A 278 -62.21 47.48 -13.51
N GLY A 279 -63.23 46.63 -13.34
CA GLY A 279 -64.57 47.03 -12.90
C GLY A 279 -65.17 48.13 -13.78
N THR A 280 -65.32 49.36 -13.24
CA THR A 280 -65.78 50.55 -13.98
C THR A 280 -64.67 51.36 -14.66
N GLN A 281 -63.41 51.03 -14.37
CA GLN A 281 -62.21 51.63 -14.98
C GLN A 281 -61.81 50.89 -16.25
N CYS A 282 -60.87 51.46 -16.99
CA CYS A 282 -60.35 50.90 -18.22
C CYS A 282 -59.04 50.15 -17.98
N CYS A 283 -58.92 48.97 -18.59
CA CYS A 283 -57.64 48.29 -18.70
C CYS A 283 -56.78 49.01 -19.73
N ASN A 284 -55.77 49.74 -19.28
CA ASN A 284 -54.78 50.32 -20.18
C ASN A 284 -53.40 49.79 -19.82
N SER A 285 -52.79 49.10 -20.77
CA SER A 285 -51.43 48.55 -20.62
C SER A 285 -51.22 47.71 -19.35
N GLY A 286 -52.29 47.12 -18.80
CA GLY A 286 -52.26 46.28 -17.60
C GLY A 286 -52.62 46.97 -16.29
N VAL A 287 -52.92 48.28 -16.30
CA VAL A 287 -53.22 49.05 -15.08
C VAL A 287 -54.65 49.60 -15.16
N CYS A 288 -55.31 49.74 -14.01
CA CYS A 288 -56.65 50.32 -13.93
C CYS A 288 -56.61 51.84 -13.99
N GLU A 289 -57.01 52.40 -15.13
CA GLU A 289 -57.08 53.85 -15.29
C GLU A 289 -58.53 54.37 -15.26
N PRO A 290 -58.81 55.50 -14.57
CA PRO A 290 -60.12 56.13 -14.62
C PRO A 290 -60.44 56.57 -16.05
N ARG A 291 -61.71 56.46 -16.42
CA ARG A 291 -62.21 56.89 -17.73
C ARG A 291 -61.85 58.37 -17.97
N ALA A 292 -60.90 58.62 -18.86
CA ALA A 292 -60.70 59.97 -19.39
C ALA A 292 -61.94 60.34 -20.23
N LEU A 293 -62.46 61.55 -20.01
CA LEU A 293 -63.67 62.04 -20.69
C LEU A 293 -63.54 61.90 -22.21
N GLY A 294 -64.30 60.97 -22.80
CA GLY A 294 -64.43 60.79 -24.25
C GLY A 294 -63.76 59.55 -24.86
N ILE A 295 -63.13 58.66 -24.08
CA ILE A 295 -62.54 57.41 -24.59
C ILE A 295 -63.37 56.22 -24.09
N PHE A 296 -63.90 55.42 -25.02
CA PHE A 296 -64.55 54.15 -24.72
C PHE A 296 -63.50 53.04 -24.60
N CYS A 297 -63.69 52.19 -23.61
CA CYS A 297 -63.13 50.86 -23.48
C CYS A 297 -64.27 49.90 -23.82
#